data_AF-A0A935C7J5-F1
#
_entry.id   AF-A0A935C7J5-F1
#
_cell.length_a   1.000
_cell.length_b   1.000
_cell.length_c   1.000
_cell.angle_alpha   90.00
_cell.angle_beta   90.00
_cell.angle_gamma   90.00
#
_symmetry.space_group_name_H-M   'P 1'
#
loop_
_entity.id
_entity.type
_entity.pdbx_description
1 polymer ?
#
loop_
_entity_poly.entity_id
_entity_poly.type
_entity_poly.pdbx_seq_one_letter_code
_entity_poly.pdbx_strand_id
1 'polypeptide(L)'
;MKKALRIMMVLFSVALISQCMGVTTFAQMRGRALKRAGKEMRGANFKEAERLYLQLLEQDQADKDARLGLSFALIKQGRLQDSYEQAAQVLSADPLSARAHSLLGTSLLRSGEFRNSIESLYTALKLNDSEALALAGLSDIEYFENRPRRAYEGLKRAVTLDPYEPDYYVSLARASSRLEYYTEAAEAYQKFLDVSPKTDAERRARIKGLIDFYHYLGSTKIHRPGGKEISTVPFDIVNNRPFIDVKVNGKGPLRFVIDTGASLSVISVKTAQKLGIKSVAKGGNARAIGGTGTFPILYGLLDSMMIGETKIESVPVYIRTVHSTDDAPEAERADGYIGLSMLGSFAMTLDYKAKAMTLDRSEIRDDAAAAAKPDASKSGGKKEAEASPVPRVLADYEIPIRSTSGGLASAETNLPGLDHPLNFIIDTGATISVISKSAVKRNSLEGMKLTGETFRVIGAAGIEEGAEALGLSTLTVSGLRKMNSRALILDLEAVNETSGFEQHGILGGDYLSNFKIVLDLRRYQFKLTPQNPAISVATEKKS
;
A
#
# COMPACT_ATOMS: atom_id res chain seq x y z
N MET A 1 -58.00 -60.13 25.16
CA MET A 1 -57.83 -59.37 23.90
C MET A 1 -57.75 -57.85 24.07
N LYS A 2 -58.55 -57.18 24.93
CA LYS A 2 -58.53 -55.70 25.06
C LYS A 2 -57.25 -55.08 25.69
N LYS A 3 -56.49 -55.83 26.51
CA LYS A 3 -55.20 -55.34 27.08
C LYS A 3 -54.02 -55.42 26.11
N ALA A 4 -53.99 -56.44 25.23
CA ALA A 4 -52.95 -56.58 24.22
C ALA A 4 -53.06 -55.50 23.12
N LEU A 5 -54.28 -55.11 22.75
CA LEU A 5 -54.52 -54.07 21.75
C LEU A 5 -54.13 -52.66 22.24
N ARG A 6 -54.29 -52.36 23.54
CA ARG A 6 -53.84 -51.08 24.13
C ARG A 6 -52.33 -50.95 24.22
N ILE A 7 -51.61 -52.03 24.51
CA ILE A 7 -50.14 -52.01 24.56
C ILE A 7 -49.55 -51.88 23.14
N MET A 8 -50.15 -52.54 22.15
CA MET A 8 -49.72 -52.42 20.76
C MET A 8 -49.97 -51.02 20.18
N MET A 9 -51.06 -50.36 20.58
CA MET A 9 -51.38 -48.99 20.13
C MET A 9 -50.50 -47.93 20.79
N VAL A 10 -50.11 -48.11 22.07
CA VAL A 10 -49.14 -47.24 22.75
C VAL A 10 -47.72 -47.41 22.19
N LEU A 11 -47.30 -48.63 21.88
CA LEU A 11 -46.02 -48.91 21.22
C LEU A 11 -45.95 -48.36 19.79
N PHE A 12 -47.06 -48.35 19.04
CA PHE A 12 -47.11 -47.74 17.71
C PHE A 12 -47.06 -46.21 17.77
N SER A 13 -47.69 -45.58 18.78
CA SER A 13 -47.58 -44.13 18.98
C SER A 13 -46.20 -43.69 19.49
N VAL A 14 -45.51 -44.51 20.29
CA VAL A 14 -44.13 -44.21 20.73
C VAL A 14 -43.13 -44.44 19.59
N ALA A 15 -43.37 -45.41 18.70
CA ALA A 15 -42.54 -45.63 17.51
C ALA A 15 -42.69 -44.51 16.46
N LEU A 16 -43.90 -43.94 16.28
CA LEU A 16 -44.09 -42.78 15.39
C LEU A 16 -43.51 -41.47 15.97
N ILE A 17 -43.55 -41.29 17.29
CA ILE A 17 -42.96 -40.10 17.94
C ILE A 17 -41.43 -40.22 17.99
N SER A 18 -40.87 -41.43 18.08
CA SER A 18 -39.42 -41.63 18.07
C SER A 18 -38.79 -41.53 16.67
N GLN A 19 -39.55 -41.66 15.59
CA GLN A 19 -39.08 -41.40 14.22
C GLN A 19 -39.12 -39.91 13.84
N CYS A 20 -39.83 -39.06 14.60
CA CYS A 20 -39.87 -37.62 14.35
C CYS A 20 -38.74 -36.82 15.02
N MET A 21 -37.88 -37.45 15.84
CA MET A 21 -36.81 -36.76 16.59
C MET A 21 -35.40 -36.89 15.98
N GLY A 22 -35.26 -37.43 14.75
CA GLY A 22 -33.94 -37.76 14.20
C GLY A 22 -33.65 -37.38 12.75
N VAL A 23 -34.54 -36.67 12.04
CA VAL A 23 -34.27 -36.21 10.67
C VAL A 23 -33.94 -34.73 10.69
N THR A 24 -32.70 -34.37 11.03
CA THR A 24 -32.19 -33.04 10.68
C THR A 24 -32.28 -32.91 9.16
N THR A 25 -33.10 -31.98 8.69
CA THR A 25 -33.24 -31.74 7.25
C THR A 25 -31.90 -31.25 6.67
N PHE A 26 -31.64 -31.53 5.40
CA PHE A 26 -30.44 -31.03 4.70
C PHE A 26 -30.26 -29.52 4.91
N ALA A 27 -31.34 -28.74 4.82
CA ALA A 27 -31.35 -27.30 5.10
C ALA A 27 -30.91 -26.95 6.54
N GLN A 28 -31.31 -27.71 7.55
CA GLN A 28 -30.86 -27.50 8.93
C GLN A 28 -29.37 -27.84 9.10
N MET A 29 -28.88 -28.90 8.47
CA MET A 29 -27.46 -29.27 8.50
C MET A 29 -26.61 -28.21 7.80
N ARG A 30 -27.01 -27.77 6.61
CA ARG A 30 -26.41 -26.65 5.86
C ARG A 30 -26.35 -25.39 6.72
N GLY A 31 -27.47 -25.00 7.33
CA GLY A 31 -27.52 -23.80 8.18
C GLY A 31 -26.59 -23.87 9.41
N ARG A 32 -26.42 -25.05 10.02
CA ARG A 32 -25.45 -25.25 11.12
C ARG A 32 -24.00 -25.15 10.62
N ALA A 33 -23.71 -25.75 9.47
CA ALA A 33 -22.38 -25.71 8.85
C ALA A 33 -21.98 -24.29 8.45
N LEU A 34 -22.88 -23.52 7.82
CA LEU A 34 -22.65 -22.09 7.50
C LEU A 34 -22.39 -21.25 8.75
N LYS A 35 -23.18 -21.45 9.82
CA LYS A 35 -22.95 -20.77 11.10
C LYS A 35 -21.59 -21.11 11.70
N ARG A 36 -21.16 -22.37 11.61
CA ARG A 36 -19.83 -22.80 12.04
C ARG A 36 -18.75 -22.14 11.20
N ALA A 37 -18.84 -22.18 9.88
CA ALA A 37 -17.87 -21.53 8.99
C ALA A 37 -17.76 -20.02 9.26
N GLY A 38 -18.89 -19.34 9.45
CA GLY A 38 -18.92 -17.92 9.84
C GLY A 38 -18.31 -17.65 11.23
N LYS A 39 -18.40 -18.60 12.17
CA LYS A 39 -17.70 -18.50 13.46
C LYS A 39 -16.18 -18.61 13.28
N GLU A 40 -15.72 -19.54 12.44
CA GLU A 40 -14.30 -19.68 12.13
C GLU A 40 -13.75 -18.44 11.42
N MET A 41 -14.53 -17.83 10.51
CA MET A 41 -14.20 -16.53 9.91
C MET A 41 -13.99 -15.44 10.96
N ARG A 42 -14.94 -15.26 11.88
CA ARG A 42 -14.80 -14.30 12.99
C ARG A 42 -13.67 -14.64 13.94
N GLY A 43 -13.32 -15.92 14.06
CA GLY A 43 -12.19 -16.41 14.83
C GLY A 43 -10.83 -16.25 14.13
N ALA A 44 -10.80 -15.69 12.92
CA ALA A 44 -9.62 -15.62 12.06
C ALA A 44 -9.02 -16.99 11.70
N ASN A 45 -9.81 -18.07 11.81
CA ASN A 45 -9.45 -19.43 11.44
C ASN A 45 -9.78 -19.68 9.96
N PHE A 46 -9.22 -18.86 9.07
CA PHE A 46 -9.64 -18.78 7.67
C PHE A 46 -9.49 -20.11 6.90
N LYS A 47 -8.45 -20.90 7.20
CA LYS A 47 -8.24 -22.24 6.62
C LYS A 47 -9.34 -23.23 7.01
N GLU A 48 -9.77 -23.20 8.26
CA GLU A 48 -10.86 -24.07 8.73
C GLU A 48 -12.21 -23.60 8.17
N ALA A 49 -12.41 -22.28 8.05
CA ALA A 49 -13.58 -21.74 7.35
C ALA A 49 -13.63 -22.18 5.89
N GLU A 50 -12.51 -22.07 5.15
CA GLU A 50 -12.37 -22.59 3.78
C GLU A 50 -12.74 -24.07 3.71
N ARG A 51 -12.18 -24.91 4.58
CA ARG A 51 -12.50 -26.35 4.63
C ARG A 51 -14.00 -26.60 4.81
N LEU A 52 -14.66 -25.85 5.71
CA LEU A 52 -16.09 -25.98 5.95
C LEU A 52 -16.94 -25.51 4.75
N TYR A 53 -16.55 -24.45 4.06
CA TYR A 53 -17.23 -24.01 2.85
C TYR A 53 -17.05 -25.01 1.70
N LEU A 54 -15.86 -25.58 1.53
CA LEU A 54 -15.61 -26.63 0.53
C LEU A 54 -16.50 -27.86 0.80
N GLN A 55 -16.66 -28.28 2.06
CA GLN A 55 -17.57 -29.38 2.42
C GLN A 55 -19.04 -29.10 2.07
N LEU A 56 -19.47 -27.84 2.17
CA LEU A 56 -20.81 -27.45 1.71
C LEU A 56 -20.92 -27.56 0.18
N LEU A 57 -19.88 -27.17 -0.55
CA LEU A 57 -19.84 -27.25 -2.01
C LEU A 57 -19.70 -28.67 -2.56
N GLU A 58 -19.13 -29.60 -1.79
CA GLU A 58 -19.14 -31.03 -2.10
C GLU A 58 -20.57 -31.59 -2.07
N GLN A 59 -21.43 -31.07 -1.19
CA GLN A 59 -22.83 -31.49 -1.07
C GLN A 59 -23.72 -30.80 -2.09
N ASP A 60 -23.48 -29.51 -2.34
CA ASP A 60 -24.20 -28.71 -3.32
C ASP A 60 -23.26 -27.69 -3.98
N GLN A 61 -22.83 -28.01 -5.21
CA GLN A 61 -21.94 -27.14 -5.99
C GLN A 61 -22.62 -25.81 -6.36
N ALA A 62 -23.94 -25.67 -6.26
CA ALA A 62 -24.65 -24.43 -6.55
C ALA A 62 -24.87 -23.56 -5.29
N ASP A 63 -24.36 -23.95 -4.12
CA ASP A 63 -24.54 -23.21 -2.87
C ASP A 63 -23.85 -21.83 -2.90
N LYS A 64 -24.64 -20.80 -3.23
CA LYS A 64 -24.17 -19.41 -3.35
C LYS A 64 -23.57 -18.88 -2.05
N ASP A 65 -24.19 -19.17 -0.89
CA ASP A 65 -23.69 -18.66 0.40
C ASP A 65 -22.33 -19.27 0.75
N ALA A 66 -22.16 -20.57 0.46
CA ALA A 66 -20.88 -21.24 0.65
C ALA A 66 -19.79 -20.69 -0.29
N ARG A 67 -20.11 -20.40 -1.56
CA ARG A 67 -19.17 -19.77 -2.51
C ARG A 67 -18.78 -18.37 -2.10
N LEU A 68 -19.73 -17.53 -1.68
CA LEU A 68 -19.45 -16.17 -1.19
C LEU A 68 -18.61 -16.21 0.09
N GLY A 69 -18.92 -17.13 1.01
CA GLY A 69 -18.15 -17.35 2.22
C GLY A 69 -16.72 -17.81 1.93
N LEU A 70 -16.55 -18.76 1.00
CA LEU A 70 -15.25 -19.24 0.53
C LEU A 70 -14.44 -18.11 -0.13
N SER A 71 -15.06 -17.36 -1.04
CA SER A 71 -14.45 -16.19 -1.68
C SER A 71 -13.93 -15.20 -0.63
N PHE A 72 -14.72 -14.89 0.40
CA PHE A 72 -14.27 -14.00 1.47
C PHE A 72 -13.12 -14.59 2.30
N ALA A 73 -13.17 -15.89 2.62
CA ALA A 73 -12.08 -16.60 3.30
C ALA A 73 -10.78 -16.56 2.49
N LEU A 74 -10.85 -16.68 1.17
CA LEU A 74 -9.71 -16.62 0.27
C LEU A 74 -9.10 -15.22 0.19
N ILE A 75 -9.90 -14.14 0.23
CA ILE A 75 -9.38 -12.75 0.37
C ILE A 75 -8.57 -12.61 1.66
N LYS A 76 -9.12 -13.09 2.79
CA LYS A 76 -8.42 -13.04 4.09
C LYS A 76 -7.11 -13.84 4.12
N GLN A 77 -6.98 -14.82 3.22
CA GLN A 77 -5.77 -15.62 3.04
C GLN A 77 -4.83 -15.07 1.95
N GLY A 78 -5.17 -13.96 1.28
CA GLY A 78 -4.39 -13.42 0.17
C GLY A 78 -4.45 -14.25 -1.12
N ARG A 79 -5.36 -15.23 -1.21
CA ARG A 79 -5.60 -16.06 -2.40
C ARG A 79 -6.60 -15.37 -3.32
N LEU A 80 -6.17 -14.25 -3.90
CA LEU A 80 -7.04 -13.29 -4.57
C LEU A 80 -7.65 -13.84 -5.87
N GLN A 81 -6.87 -14.60 -6.65
CA GLN A 81 -7.36 -15.23 -7.88
C GLN A 81 -8.45 -16.28 -7.59
N ASP A 82 -8.19 -17.17 -6.62
CA ASP A 82 -9.18 -18.17 -6.22
C ASP A 82 -10.46 -17.50 -5.70
N SER A 83 -10.32 -16.40 -4.95
CA SER A 83 -11.47 -15.62 -4.49
C SER A 83 -12.29 -15.03 -5.64
N TYR A 84 -11.61 -14.44 -6.63
CA TYR A 84 -12.23 -13.90 -7.84
C TYR A 84 -13.05 -14.96 -8.55
N GLU A 85 -12.49 -16.16 -8.75
CA GLU A 85 -13.17 -17.27 -9.43
C GLU A 85 -14.44 -17.72 -8.70
N GLN A 86 -14.40 -17.82 -7.37
CA GLN A 86 -15.58 -18.17 -6.58
C GLN A 86 -16.69 -17.12 -6.68
N ALA A 87 -16.34 -15.83 -6.63
CA ALA A 87 -17.31 -14.75 -6.78
C ALA A 87 -17.90 -14.70 -8.20
N ALA A 88 -17.06 -14.88 -9.23
CA ALA A 88 -17.47 -14.91 -10.62
C ALA A 88 -18.45 -16.07 -10.91
N GLN A 89 -18.24 -17.23 -10.30
CA GLN A 89 -19.18 -18.36 -10.42
C GLN A 89 -20.57 -18.01 -9.85
N VAL A 90 -20.64 -17.28 -8.74
CA VAL A 90 -21.93 -16.78 -8.22
C VAL A 90 -22.57 -15.82 -9.21
N LEU A 91 -21.81 -14.88 -9.78
CA LEU A 91 -22.33 -13.92 -10.76
C LEU A 91 -22.84 -14.56 -12.05
N SER A 92 -22.25 -15.70 -12.46
CA SER A 92 -22.73 -16.44 -13.65
C SER A 92 -24.15 -16.97 -13.48
N ALA A 93 -24.55 -17.30 -12.24
CA ALA A 93 -25.89 -17.78 -11.90
C ALA A 93 -26.80 -16.66 -11.33
N ASP A 94 -26.20 -15.58 -10.83
CA ASP A 94 -26.88 -14.47 -10.17
C ASP A 94 -26.18 -13.13 -10.43
N PRO A 95 -26.42 -12.52 -11.60
CA PRO A 95 -25.75 -11.27 -11.97
C PRO A 95 -26.08 -10.08 -11.06
N LEU A 96 -27.12 -10.19 -10.22
CA LEU A 96 -27.61 -9.13 -9.33
C LEU A 96 -27.11 -9.30 -7.88
N SER A 97 -26.19 -10.23 -7.63
CA SER A 97 -25.61 -10.41 -6.30
C SER A 97 -24.63 -9.28 -5.96
N ALA A 98 -25.09 -8.29 -5.19
CA ALA A 98 -24.25 -7.18 -4.70
C ALA A 98 -23.01 -7.68 -3.94
N ARG A 99 -23.17 -8.72 -3.12
CA ARG A 99 -22.07 -9.30 -2.34
C ARG A 99 -21.02 -9.97 -3.23
N ALA A 100 -21.43 -10.65 -4.30
CA ALA A 100 -20.49 -11.25 -5.26
C ALA A 100 -19.68 -10.18 -5.99
N HIS A 101 -20.34 -9.13 -6.48
CA HIS A 101 -19.66 -7.95 -7.06
C HIS A 101 -18.67 -7.30 -6.09
N SER A 102 -19.01 -7.23 -4.80
CA SER A 102 -18.12 -6.67 -3.75
C SER A 102 -16.87 -7.51 -3.53
N LEU A 103 -17.04 -8.84 -3.48
CA LEU A 103 -15.93 -9.78 -3.27
C LEU A 103 -15.01 -9.82 -4.50
N LEU A 104 -15.59 -9.84 -5.70
CA LEU A 104 -14.84 -9.74 -6.95
C LEU A 104 -14.07 -8.42 -7.01
N GLY A 105 -14.75 -7.29 -6.76
CA GLY A 105 -14.12 -5.97 -6.74
C GLY A 105 -13.02 -5.83 -5.69
N THR A 106 -13.20 -6.40 -4.50
CA THR A 106 -12.16 -6.40 -3.45
C THR A 106 -10.97 -7.27 -3.83
N SER A 107 -11.20 -8.42 -4.47
CA SER A 107 -10.13 -9.29 -4.95
C SER A 107 -9.27 -8.60 -6.02
N LEU A 108 -9.92 -7.90 -6.95
CA LEU A 108 -9.26 -7.06 -7.94
C LEU A 108 -8.48 -5.92 -7.30
N LEU A 109 -9.07 -5.21 -6.32
CA LEU A 109 -8.40 -4.13 -5.59
C LEU A 109 -7.11 -4.61 -4.93
N ARG A 110 -7.20 -5.71 -4.18
CA ARG A 110 -6.04 -6.28 -3.47
C ARG A 110 -4.98 -6.81 -4.44
N SER A 111 -5.38 -7.22 -5.65
CA SER A 111 -4.45 -7.62 -6.73
C SER A 111 -3.82 -6.42 -7.44
N GLY A 112 -4.31 -5.20 -7.16
CA GLY A 112 -3.86 -3.96 -7.76
C GLY A 112 -4.52 -3.63 -9.10
N GLU A 113 -5.63 -4.27 -9.44
CA GLU A 113 -6.44 -4.01 -10.63
C GLU A 113 -7.56 -2.98 -10.35
N PHE A 114 -7.16 -1.72 -10.16
CA PHE A 114 -8.05 -0.66 -9.70
C PHE A 114 -9.24 -0.39 -10.64
N ARG A 115 -9.01 -0.36 -11.96
CA ARG A 115 -10.06 -0.03 -12.93
C ARG A 115 -11.23 -1.03 -12.87
N ASN A 116 -10.91 -2.32 -12.95
CA ASN A 116 -11.89 -3.40 -12.91
C ASN A 116 -12.55 -3.49 -11.52
N SER A 117 -11.79 -3.20 -10.46
CA SER A 117 -12.28 -3.14 -9.09
C SER A 117 -13.37 -2.08 -8.90
N ILE A 118 -13.12 -0.86 -9.36
CA ILE A 118 -14.04 0.27 -9.26
C ILE A 118 -15.41 -0.08 -9.88
N GLU A 119 -15.40 -0.62 -11.10
CA GLU A 119 -16.64 -1.02 -11.80
C GLU A 119 -17.46 -2.03 -10.99
N SER A 120 -16.80 -3.04 -10.45
CA SER A 120 -17.44 -4.10 -9.66
C SER A 120 -17.99 -3.57 -8.33
N LEU A 121 -17.21 -2.76 -7.61
CA LEU A 121 -17.63 -2.19 -6.32
C LEU A 121 -18.77 -1.16 -6.49
N TYR A 122 -18.75 -0.34 -7.54
CA TYR A 122 -19.87 0.55 -7.85
C TYR A 122 -21.13 -0.22 -8.22
N THR A 123 -21.00 -1.31 -8.98
CA THR A 123 -22.13 -2.18 -9.32
C THR A 123 -22.74 -2.79 -8.06
N ALA A 124 -21.91 -3.24 -7.11
CA ALA A 124 -22.38 -3.71 -5.82
C ALA A 124 -23.21 -2.65 -5.06
N LEU A 125 -22.70 -1.41 -4.95
CA LEU A 125 -23.43 -0.33 -4.27
C LEU A 125 -24.68 0.14 -5.00
N LYS A 126 -24.73 0.00 -6.33
CA LYS A 126 -25.94 0.26 -7.11
C LYS A 126 -27.03 -0.77 -6.82
N LEU A 127 -26.65 -2.03 -6.57
CA LEU A 127 -27.56 -3.12 -6.25
C LEU A 127 -27.97 -3.11 -4.77
N ASN A 128 -27.04 -2.75 -3.88
CA ASN A 128 -27.27 -2.60 -2.45
C ASN A 128 -26.35 -1.51 -1.88
N ASP A 129 -26.91 -0.34 -1.58
CA ASP A 129 -26.18 0.83 -1.07
C ASP A 129 -25.59 0.65 0.35
N SER A 130 -25.99 -0.42 1.02
CA SER A 130 -25.63 -0.79 2.39
C SER A 130 -24.67 -1.98 2.45
N GLU A 131 -24.08 -2.37 1.30
CA GLU A 131 -23.04 -3.40 1.25
C GLU A 131 -21.70 -2.86 1.77
N ALA A 132 -21.41 -3.14 3.04
CA ALA A 132 -20.26 -2.59 3.76
C ALA A 132 -18.91 -2.89 3.09
N LEU A 133 -18.75 -4.07 2.48
CA LEU A 133 -17.49 -4.45 1.83
C LEU A 133 -17.21 -3.60 0.58
N ALA A 134 -18.24 -3.34 -0.23
CA ALA A 134 -18.09 -2.46 -1.38
C ALA A 134 -17.76 -1.03 -0.97
N LEU A 135 -18.43 -0.54 0.08
CA LEU A 135 -18.18 0.80 0.62
C LEU A 135 -16.76 0.94 1.16
N ALA A 136 -16.26 -0.06 1.90
CA ALA A 136 -14.88 -0.08 2.38
C ALA A 136 -13.88 -0.17 1.22
N GLY A 137 -14.15 -1.01 0.21
CA GLY A 137 -13.29 -1.14 -0.98
C GLY A 137 -13.14 0.16 -1.77
N LEU A 138 -14.23 0.87 -2.05
CA LEU A 138 -14.17 2.19 -2.70
C LEU A 138 -13.50 3.23 -1.80
N SER A 139 -13.67 3.14 -0.48
CA SER A 139 -13.00 4.05 0.44
C SER A 139 -11.48 3.81 0.51
N ASP A 140 -11.05 2.54 0.44
CA ASP A 140 -9.63 2.18 0.30
C ASP A 140 -9.06 2.74 -1.02
N ILE A 141 -9.81 2.69 -2.12
CA ILE A 141 -9.41 3.32 -3.40
C ILE A 141 -9.25 4.83 -3.24
N GLU A 142 -10.23 5.52 -2.63
CA GLU A 142 -10.11 6.96 -2.34
C GLU A 142 -8.88 7.27 -1.47
N TYR A 143 -8.53 6.40 -0.52
CA TYR A 143 -7.30 6.54 0.25
C TYR A 143 -6.04 6.38 -0.62
N PHE A 144 -6.01 5.35 -1.47
CA PHE A 144 -4.88 5.09 -2.37
C PHE A 144 -4.71 6.20 -3.42
N GLU A 145 -5.79 6.85 -3.86
CA GLU A 145 -5.77 8.00 -4.78
C GLU A 145 -5.62 9.37 -4.08
N ASN A 146 -5.11 9.39 -2.84
CA ASN A 146 -4.85 10.62 -2.06
C ASN A 146 -6.08 11.49 -1.80
N ARG A 147 -7.23 10.87 -1.54
CA ARG A 147 -8.47 11.52 -1.10
C ARG A 147 -8.86 11.05 0.31
N PRO A 148 -8.00 11.26 1.33
CA PRO A 148 -8.18 10.67 2.67
C PRO A 148 -9.46 11.11 3.38
N ARG A 149 -9.97 12.32 3.11
CA ARG A 149 -11.24 12.78 3.69
C ARG A 149 -12.45 11.97 3.20
N ARG A 150 -12.51 11.68 1.90
CA ARG A 150 -13.57 10.82 1.33
C ARG A 150 -13.45 9.39 1.83
N ALA A 151 -12.22 8.87 1.90
CA ALA A 151 -11.96 7.56 2.49
C ALA A 151 -12.46 7.48 3.95
N TYR A 152 -12.15 8.48 4.78
CA TYR A 152 -12.60 8.56 6.17
C TYR A 152 -14.13 8.54 6.29
N GLU A 153 -14.85 9.34 5.49
CA GLU A 153 -16.32 9.40 5.51
C GLU A 153 -16.96 8.07 5.11
N GLY A 154 -16.46 7.42 4.06
CA GLY A 154 -16.95 6.11 3.61
C GLY A 154 -16.64 4.99 4.61
N LEU A 155 -15.44 4.99 5.20
CA LEU A 155 -15.04 4.00 6.21
C LEU A 155 -15.84 4.12 7.51
N LYS A 156 -16.21 5.34 7.93
CA LYS A 156 -17.13 5.54 9.06
C LYS A 156 -18.49 4.90 8.83
N ARG A 157 -18.99 4.96 7.61
CA ARG A 157 -20.24 4.27 7.22
C ARG A 157 -20.03 2.75 7.21
N ALA A 158 -18.92 2.26 6.67
CA ALA A 158 -18.62 0.83 6.62
C ALA A 158 -18.57 0.18 8.03
N VAL A 159 -17.88 0.81 9.00
CA VAL A 159 -17.85 0.30 10.40
C VAL A 159 -19.20 0.41 11.12
N THR A 160 -20.12 1.25 10.63
CA THR A 160 -21.49 1.34 11.17
C THR A 160 -22.36 0.19 10.63
N LEU A 161 -22.19 -0.15 9.35
CA LEU A 161 -22.92 -1.22 8.68
C LEU A 161 -22.46 -2.62 9.12
N ASP A 162 -21.16 -2.80 9.35
CA ASP A 162 -20.58 -4.03 9.88
C ASP A 162 -19.51 -3.72 10.94
N PRO A 163 -19.92 -3.64 12.23
CA PRO A 163 -19.04 -3.26 13.32
C PRO A 163 -18.11 -4.39 13.79
N TYR A 164 -18.17 -5.57 13.19
CA TYR A 164 -17.36 -6.72 13.60
C TYR A 164 -16.26 -7.10 12.61
N GLU A 165 -16.17 -6.40 11.47
CA GLU A 165 -15.10 -6.59 10.49
C GLU A 165 -13.84 -5.79 10.91
N PRO A 166 -12.76 -6.45 11.38
CA PRO A 166 -11.61 -5.74 11.93
C PRO A 166 -10.87 -4.87 10.91
N ASP A 167 -10.82 -5.27 9.64
CA ASP A 167 -10.03 -4.54 8.64
C ASP A 167 -10.59 -3.14 8.35
N TYR A 168 -11.89 -2.91 8.54
CA TYR A 168 -12.49 -1.58 8.38
C TYR A 168 -11.97 -0.58 9.42
N TYR A 169 -11.72 -1.04 10.64
CA TYR A 169 -11.12 -0.20 11.69
C TYR A 169 -9.66 0.13 11.41
N VAL A 170 -8.91 -0.80 10.79
CA VAL A 170 -7.53 -0.54 10.37
C VAL A 170 -7.49 0.48 9.23
N SER A 171 -8.35 0.34 8.21
CA SER A 171 -8.46 1.34 7.14
C SER A 171 -8.91 2.70 7.69
N LEU A 172 -9.88 2.74 8.61
CA LEU A 172 -10.33 3.97 9.25
C LEU A 172 -9.19 4.65 10.03
N ALA A 173 -8.41 3.89 10.81
CA ALA A 173 -7.28 4.42 11.55
C ALA A 173 -6.21 5.03 10.62
N ARG A 174 -5.93 4.39 9.47
CA ARG A 174 -5.00 4.92 8.47
C ARG A 174 -5.51 6.21 7.83
N ALA A 175 -6.79 6.27 7.47
CA ALA A 175 -7.40 7.48 6.92
C ALA A 175 -7.36 8.62 7.95
N SER A 176 -7.72 8.35 9.21
CA SER A 176 -7.64 9.31 10.32
C SER A 176 -6.20 9.81 10.55
N SER A 177 -5.21 8.92 10.56
CA SER A 177 -3.80 9.31 10.72
C SER A 177 -3.31 10.22 9.60
N ARG A 178 -3.73 10.00 8.34
CA ARG A 178 -3.35 10.86 7.20
C ARG A 178 -4.01 12.25 7.26
N LEU A 179 -5.11 12.37 7.99
CA LEU A 179 -5.77 13.64 8.30
C LEU A 179 -5.24 14.28 9.60
N GLU A 180 -4.22 13.68 10.22
CA GLU A 180 -3.67 14.06 11.53
C GLU A 180 -4.70 13.99 12.69
N TYR A 181 -5.76 13.19 12.52
CA TYR A 181 -6.74 12.87 13.56
C TYR A 181 -6.21 11.71 14.43
N TYR A 182 -5.14 11.97 15.19
CA TYR A 182 -4.40 10.92 15.89
C TYR A 182 -5.19 10.24 17.01
N THR A 183 -6.00 10.99 17.75
CA THR A 183 -6.89 10.41 18.78
C THR A 183 -7.87 9.43 18.15
N GLU A 184 -8.54 9.83 17.07
CA GLU A 184 -9.48 8.99 16.34
C GLU A 184 -8.79 7.80 15.67
N ALA A 185 -7.54 7.97 15.20
CA ALA A 185 -6.74 6.88 14.68
C ALA A 185 -6.41 5.84 15.77
N ALA A 186 -6.02 6.30 16.96
CA ALA A 186 -5.78 5.44 18.12
C ALA A 186 -7.05 4.70 18.56
N GLU A 187 -8.19 5.39 18.63
CA GLU A 187 -9.49 4.79 18.96
C GLU A 187 -9.93 3.73 17.95
N ALA A 188 -9.80 4.01 16.65
CA ALA A 188 -10.11 3.04 15.61
C ALA A 188 -9.19 1.81 15.71
N TYR A 189 -7.89 2.00 15.96
CA TYR A 189 -6.99 0.87 16.22
C TYR A 189 -7.32 0.10 17.50
N GLN A 190 -7.77 0.78 18.56
CA GLN A 190 -8.26 0.11 19.76
C GLN A 190 -9.50 -0.73 19.44
N LYS A 191 -10.43 -0.23 18.63
CA LYS A 191 -11.59 -1.02 18.16
C LYS A 191 -11.18 -2.24 17.36
N PHE A 192 -10.17 -2.14 16.48
CA PHE A 192 -9.58 -3.32 15.84
C PHE A 192 -9.11 -4.34 16.89
N LEU A 193 -8.42 -3.93 17.95
CA LEU A 193 -7.99 -4.83 19.01
C LEU A 193 -9.15 -5.39 19.85
N ASP A 194 -10.29 -4.72 19.91
CA ASP A 194 -11.45 -5.19 20.66
C ASP A 194 -12.22 -6.28 19.87
N VAL A 195 -12.34 -6.11 18.55
CA VAL A 195 -13.12 -7.03 17.69
C VAL A 195 -12.29 -8.14 17.06
N SER A 196 -10.97 -7.95 16.90
CA SER A 196 -10.10 -8.97 16.31
C SER A 196 -9.73 -10.08 17.30
N PRO A 197 -9.74 -11.35 16.85
CA PRO A 197 -9.19 -12.47 17.58
C PRO A 197 -7.73 -12.23 18.01
N LYS A 198 -7.33 -12.84 19.13
CA LYS A 198 -5.96 -12.77 19.66
C LYS A 198 -5.03 -13.81 19.01
N THR A 199 -5.07 -13.92 17.69
CA THR A 199 -4.30 -14.92 16.92
C THR A 199 -3.01 -14.39 16.32
N ASP A 200 -2.93 -13.07 16.05
CA ASP A 200 -1.76 -12.41 15.47
C ASP A 200 -1.07 -11.49 16.50
N ALA A 201 -0.08 -12.05 17.22
CA ALA A 201 0.61 -11.33 18.28
C ALA A 201 1.45 -10.16 17.74
N GLU A 202 2.06 -10.30 16.56
CA GLU A 202 2.95 -9.29 15.98
C GLU A 202 2.17 -8.08 15.46
N ARG A 203 1.11 -8.29 14.67
CA ARG A 203 0.23 -7.21 14.24
C ARG A 203 -0.37 -6.51 15.45
N ARG A 204 -0.79 -7.25 16.49
CA ARG A 204 -1.32 -6.65 17.72
C ARG A 204 -0.28 -5.81 18.47
N ALA A 205 0.97 -6.26 18.56
CA ALA A 205 2.05 -5.48 19.17
C ALA A 205 2.33 -4.20 18.38
N ARG A 206 2.30 -4.28 17.04
CA ARG A 206 2.43 -3.13 16.14
C ARG A 206 1.31 -2.11 16.32
N ILE A 207 0.07 -2.58 16.36
CA ILE A 207 -1.11 -1.73 16.57
C ILE A 207 -1.06 -1.07 17.95
N LYS A 208 -0.68 -1.79 19.01
CA LYS A 208 -0.50 -1.19 20.34
C LYS A 208 0.55 -0.08 20.35
N GLY A 209 1.70 -0.30 19.71
CA GLY A 209 2.71 0.75 19.59
C GLY A 209 2.26 1.96 18.78
N LEU A 210 1.42 1.76 17.76
CA LEU A 210 0.80 2.88 17.02
C LEU A 210 -0.21 3.65 17.89
N ILE A 211 -1.02 2.95 18.70
CA ILE A 211 -1.93 3.58 19.67
C ILE A 211 -1.13 4.46 20.63
N ASP A 212 -0.09 3.91 21.25
CA ASP A 212 0.79 4.66 22.17
C ASP A 212 1.43 5.87 21.47
N PHE A 213 1.90 5.69 20.23
CA PHE A 213 2.51 6.75 19.44
C PHE A 213 1.51 7.87 19.10
N TYR A 214 0.30 7.53 18.68
CA TYR A 214 -0.73 8.51 18.35
C TYR A 214 -1.29 9.21 19.58
N HIS A 215 -1.41 8.53 20.72
CA HIS A 215 -1.71 9.20 21.99
C HIS A 215 -0.59 10.17 22.41
N TYR A 216 0.67 9.79 22.21
CA TYR A 216 1.80 10.68 22.45
C TYR A 216 1.77 11.92 21.53
N LEU A 217 1.43 11.76 20.24
CA LEU A 217 1.25 12.89 19.33
C LEU A 217 0.08 13.78 19.74
N GLY A 218 -1.06 13.20 20.14
CA GLY A 218 -2.24 13.94 20.56
C GLY A 218 -2.73 14.90 19.46
N SER A 219 -2.71 16.21 19.73
CA SER A 219 -3.04 17.26 18.74
C SER A 219 -1.81 17.90 18.07
N THR A 220 -0.62 17.32 18.26
CA THR A 220 0.63 17.83 17.70
C THR A 220 0.59 17.78 16.19
N LYS A 221 0.66 18.95 15.55
CA LYS A 221 0.90 19.05 14.10
C LYS A 221 2.34 18.68 13.80
N ILE A 222 2.52 17.67 12.96
CA ILE A 222 3.84 17.15 12.57
C ILE A 222 4.34 17.85 11.30
N HIS A 223 5.62 17.66 11.00
CA HIS A 223 6.26 18.12 9.76
C HIS A 223 6.04 19.61 9.46
N ARG A 224 6.07 20.46 10.50
CA ARG A 224 5.82 21.90 10.38
C ARG A 224 7.01 22.57 9.70
N PRO A 225 6.87 23.07 8.46
CA PRO A 225 8.00 23.64 7.73
C PRO A 225 8.24 25.10 8.16
N GLY A 226 9.51 25.51 8.14
CA GLY A 226 9.99 26.86 8.44
C GLY A 226 11.30 27.14 7.72
N GLY A 227 11.89 28.32 7.96
CA GLY A 227 13.04 28.79 7.19
C GLY A 227 12.64 29.22 5.78
N LYS A 228 13.55 29.10 4.81
CA LYS A 228 13.33 29.57 3.44
C LYS A 228 12.21 28.78 2.75
N GLU A 229 11.44 29.46 1.92
CA GLU A 229 10.34 28.86 1.16
C GLU A 229 10.83 27.91 0.08
N ILE A 230 11.93 28.26 -0.58
CA ILE A 230 12.61 27.42 -1.56
C ILE A 230 14.06 27.25 -1.15
N SER A 231 14.47 26.01 -0.91
CA SER A 231 15.86 25.66 -0.55
C SER A 231 16.39 24.66 -1.57
N THR A 232 17.58 24.91 -2.10
CA THR A 232 18.28 23.98 -2.99
C THR A 232 19.59 23.57 -2.35
N VAL A 233 19.85 22.27 -2.35
CA VAL A 233 20.94 21.63 -1.62
C VAL A 233 21.63 20.61 -2.54
N PRO A 234 22.97 20.54 -2.54
CA PRO A 234 23.68 19.51 -3.28
C PRO A 234 23.48 18.15 -2.63
N PHE A 235 23.61 17.08 -3.41
CA PHE A 235 23.67 15.71 -2.91
C PHE A 235 24.76 14.90 -3.62
N ASP A 236 25.30 13.90 -2.93
CA ASP A 236 26.19 12.90 -3.53
C ASP A 236 25.38 11.73 -4.10
N ILE A 237 25.90 11.06 -5.12
CA ILE A 237 25.34 9.79 -5.61
C ILE A 237 26.31 8.68 -5.24
N VAL A 238 25.86 7.72 -4.43
CA VAL A 238 26.63 6.53 -4.05
C VAL A 238 25.78 5.30 -4.31
N ASN A 239 26.22 4.43 -5.23
CA ASN A 239 25.48 3.25 -5.68
C ASN A 239 24.03 3.61 -6.08
N ASN A 240 23.88 4.62 -6.95
CA ASN A 240 22.61 5.20 -7.43
C ASN A 240 21.71 5.84 -6.37
N ARG A 241 22.13 5.87 -5.09
CA ARG A 241 21.36 6.48 -4.01
C ARG A 241 21.80 7.93 -3.77
N PRO A 242 20.86 8.88 -3.63
CA PRO A 242 21.16 10.27 -3.34
C PRO A 242 21.39 10.49 -1.83
N PHE A 243 22.58 10.96 -1.44
CA PHE A 243 22.99 11.27 -0.07
C PHE A 243 23.06 12.77 0.17
N ILE A 244 22.50 13.22 1.28
CA ILE A 244 22.49 14.63 1.68
C ILE A 244 22.91 14.81 3.13
N ASP A 245 23.56 15.93 3.41
CA ASP A 245 23.85 16.37 4.76
C ASP A 245 22.69 17.13 5.39
N VAL A 246 22.32 16.74 6.61
CA VAL A 246 21.26 17.37 7.40
C VAL A 246 21.75 17.71 8.80
N LYS A 247 21.02 18.59 9.51
CA LYS A 247 21.15 18.75 10.96
C LYS A 247 19.91 18.21 11.65
N VAL A 248 20.08 17.40 12.69
CA VAL A 248 18.99 16.88 13.53
C VAL A 248 19.09 17.52 14.91
N ASN A 249 18.00 18.14 15.37
CA ASN A 249 17.93 18.87 16.64
C ASN A 249 19.12 19.85 16.81
N GLY A 250 19.48 20.55 15.72
CA GLY A 250 20.60 21.50 15.68
C GLY A 250 22.01 20.88 15.58
N LYS A 251 22.16 19.56 15.64
CA LYS A 251 23.44 18.84 15.58
C LYS A 251 23.68 18.25 14.19
N GLY A 252 24.90 18.36 13.66
CA GLY A 252 25.29 17.83 12.35
C GLY A 252 26.60 18.45 11.83
N PRO A 253 27.00 18.17 10.58
CA PRO A 253 26.24 17.43 9.57
C PRO A 253 26.09 15.94 9.90
N LEU A 254 24.96 15.37 9.47
CA LEU A 254 24.64 13.93 9.51
C LEU A 254 24.22 13.51 8.10
N ARG A 255 24.63 12.32 7.67
CA ARG A 255 24.48 11.90 6.28
C ARG A 255 23.25 11.02 6.08
N PHE A 256 22.28 11.49 5.31
CA PHE A 256 21.01 10.78 5.10
C PHE A 256 20.83 10.40 3.63
N VAL A 257 20.20 9.26 3.36
CA VAL A 257 19.73 8.92 2.01
C VAL A 257 18.33 9.52 1.82
N ILE A 258 18.07 10.10 0.66
CA ILE A 258 16.70 10.48 0.26
C ILE A 258 16.00 9.21 -0.23
N ASP A 259 15.04 8.72 0.54
CA ASP A 259 14.46 7.39 0.41
C ASP A 259 12.92 7.48 0.36
N THR A 260 12.38 7.58 -0.85
CA THR A 260 10.92 7.56 -1.07
C THR A 260 10.29 6.19 -0.79
N GLY A 261 11.10 5.13 -0.61
CA GLY A 261 10.68 3.79 -0.17
C GLY A 261 10.48 3.68 1.34
N ALA A 262 10.89 4.68 2.13
CA ALA A 262 10.60 4.79 3.55
C ALA A 262 9.36 5.67 3.80
N SER A 263 8.35 5.15 4.51
CA SER A 263 7.13 5.91 4.81
C SER A 263 7.39 7.04 5.80
N LEU A 264 7.96 6.72 6.95
CA LEU A 264 8.54 7.66 7.91
C LEU A 264 10.04 7.77 7.68
N SER A 265 10.59 8.94 8.00
CA SER A 265 12.04 9.09 8.11
C SER A 265 12.62 8.12 9.15
N VAL A 266 13.86 7.70 8.94
CA VAL A 266 14.56 6.75 9.81
C VAL A 266 15.79 7.41 10.38
N ILE A 267 16.06 7.21 11.67
CA ILE A 267 17.34 7.54 12.29
C ILE A 267 17.99 6.26 12.81
N SER A 268 19.29 6.11 12.60
CA SER A 268 20.01 4.93 13.08
C SER A 268 20.00 4.89 14.62
N VAL A 269 20.01 3.69 15.21
CA VAL A 269 20.13 3.52 16.68
C VAL A 269 21.37 4.24 17.22
N LYS A 270 22.51 4.12 16.52
CA LYS A 270 23.78 4.74 16.89
C LYS A 270 23.69 6.27 16.90
N THR A 271 23.09 6.84 15.86
CA THR A 271 22.89 8.28 15.74
C THR A 271 21.91 8.77 16.80
N ALA A 272 20.79 8.07 17.02
CA ALA A 272 19.83 8.41 18.08
C ALA A 272 20.49 8.44 19.46
N GLN A 273 21.29 7.43 19.80
CA GLN A 273 22.06 7.39 21.05
C GLN A 273 23.04 8.56 21.18
N LYS A 274 23.83 8.84 20.14
CA LYS A 274 24.79 9.96 20.11
C LYS A 274 24.10 11.31 20.33
N LEU A 275 22.90 11.48 19.79
CA LEU A 275 22.16 12.75 19.87
C LEU A 275 21.29 12.86 21.13
N GLY A 276 21.06 11.76 21.86
CA GLY A 276 20.21 11.69 23.04
C GLY A 276 18.71 11.51 22.72
N ILE A 277 18.37 11.03 21.53
CA ILE A 277 17.00 10.83 21.07
C ILE A 277 16.47 9.50 21.60
N LYS A 278 15.32 9.52 22.27
CA LYS A 278 14.67 8.34 22.85
C LYS A 278 13.42 7.96 22.05
N SER A 279 13.08 6.68 22.07
CA SER A 279 11.79 6.21 21.56
C SER A 279 10.66 6.66 22.48
N VAL A 280 9.54 7.07 21.90
CA VAL A 280 8.31 7.47 22.60
C VAL A 280 7.28 6.34 22.64
N ALA A 281 7.38 5.38 21.72
CA ALA A 281 6.54 4.18 21.69
C ALA A 281 7.27 2.99 21.03
N LYS A 282 6.78 1.77 21.26
CA LYS A 282 7.35 0.53 20.70
C LYS A 282 6.24 -0.34 20.09
N GLY A 283 6.39 -0.72 18.82
CA GLY A 283 5.42 -1.48 18.03
C GLY A 283 5.78 -2.96 17.81
N GLY A 284 6.46 -3.62 18.74
CA GLY A 284 6.93 -4.99 18.52
C GLY A 284 8.03 -5.05 17.45
N ASN A 285 7.96 -6.03 16.54
CA ASN A 285 8.94 -6.24 15.47
C ASN A 285 8.26 -6.16 14.08
N ALA A 286 9.04 -5.79 13.06
CA ALA A 286 8.65 -5.80 11.65
C ALA A 286 9.59 -6.65 10.80
N ARG A 287 9.05 -7.16 9.69
CA ARG A 287 9.81 -7.73 8.56
C ARG A 287 9.99 -6.65 7.47
N ALA A 288 11.04 -6.77 6.67
CA ALA A 288 11.27 -5.96 5.48
C ALA A 288 12.05 -6.75 4.42
N ILE A 289 12.42 -6.11 3.31
CA ILE A 289 13.16 -6.74 2.22
C ILE A 289 14.64 -6.91 2.60
N GLY A 290 15.24 -7.98 2.07
CA GLY A 290 16.67 -8.28 2.14
C GLY A 290 17.01 -9.03 3.42
N GLY A 291 16.76 -10.34 3.47
CA GLY A 291 17.06 -11.20 4.62
C GLY A 291 15.83 -11.67 5.39
N THR A 292 16.03 -12.65 6.28
CA THR A 292 14.96 -13.31 7.06
C THR A 292 14.77 -12.71 8.47
N GLY A 293 15.45 -11.61 8.77
CA GLY A 293 15.45 -10.99 10.09
C GLY A 293 14.18 -10.20 10.39
N THR A 294 13.96 -9.92 11.67
CA THR A 294 12.99 -8.91 12.12
C THR A 294 13.73 -7.80 12.86
N PHE A 295 13.19 -6.59 12.85
CA PHE A 295 13.73 -5.47 13.62
C PHE A 295 12.68 -4.85 14.52
N PRO A 296 13.06 -4.32 15.69
CA PRO A 296 12.12 -3.66 16.58
C PRO A 296 11.59 -2.38 15.95
N ILE A 297 10.28 -2.17 16.05
CA ILE A 297 9.63 -0.92 15.65
C ILE A 297 9.68 0.04 16.83
N LEU A 298 10.58 1.01 16.76
CA LEU A 298 10.70 2.07 17.77
C LEU A 298 10.29 3.40 17.13
N TYR A 299 9.25 4.03 17.66
CA TYR A 299 8.80 5.35 17.22
C TYR A 299 9.54 6.41 18.01
N GLY A 300 10.05 7.43 17.33
CA GLY A 300 10.65 8.62 17.91
C GLY A 300 10.02 9.88 17.33
N LEU A 301 10.29 11.01 17.98
CA LEU A 301 9.94 12.34 17.48
C LEU A 301 11.18 13.21 17.56
N LEU A 302 11.62 13.75 16.42
CA LEU A 302 12.68 14.76 16.39
C LEU A 302 12.05 16.14 16.61
N ASP A 303 12.74 17.00 17.37
CA ASP A 303 12.33 18.39 17.53
C ASP A 303 12.41 19.12 16.20
N SER A 304 13.51 18.90 15.46
CA SER A 304 13.66 19.42 14.10
C SER A 304 14.69 18.68 13.24
N MET A 305 14.50 18.77 11.93
CA MET A 305 15.48 18.44 10.90
C MET A 305 15.71 19.67 10.02
N MET A 306 16.97 20.02 9.75
CA MET A 306 17.33 21.09 8.81
C MET A 306 17.97 20.50 7.56
N ILE A 307 17.47 20.92 6.40
CA ILE A 307 17.95 20.57 5.07
C ILE A 307 18.24 21.87 4.33
N GLY A 308 19.53 22.21 4.20
CA GLY A 308 19.95 23.53 3.72
C GLY A 308 19.37 24.65 4.59
N GLU A 309 18.57 25.52 3.98
CA GLU A 309 17.90 26.66 4.64
C GLU A 309 16.46 26.36 5.09
N THR A 310 15.99 25.12 4.90
CA THR A 310 14.65 24.68 5.31
C THR A 310 14.73 23.95 6.64
N LYS A 311 13.93 24.37 7.61
CA LYS A 311 13.76 23.71 8.90
C LYS A 311 12.40 23.00 8.91
N ILE A 312 12.36 21.76 9.38
CA ILE A 312 11.12 21.02 9.56
C ILE A 312 11.05 20.62 11.04
N GLU A 313 10.00 21.05 11.74
CA GLU A 313 9.80 20.76 13.16
C GLU A 313 8.86 19.57 13.37
N SER A 314 8.98 18.92 14.53
CA SER A 314 8.11 17.81 14.95
C SER A 314 8.10 16.69 13.90
N VAL A 315 9.23 15.99 13.74
CA VAL A 315 9.44 14.97 12.69
C VAL A 315 9.35 13.56 13.29
N PRO A 316 8.24 12.84 13.11
CA PRO A 316 8.15 11.41 13.37
C PRO A 316 9.26 10.61 12.67
N VAL A 317 9.87 9.70 13.41
CA VAL A 317 10.90 8.81 12.87
C VAL A 317 10.77 7.39 13.39
N TYR A 318 11.24 6.43 12.60
CA TYR A 318 11.64 5.13 13.13
C TYR A 318 13.08 5.18 13.63
N ILE A 319 13.33 4.60 14.81
CA ILE A 319 14.67 4.37 15.34
C ILE A 319 15.02 2.90 15.10
N ARG A 320 15.92 2.60 14.17
CA ARG A 320 16.29 1.21 13.85
C ARG A 320 17.72 1.10 13.32
N THR A 321 18.22 -0.12 13.18
CA THR A 321 19.51 -0.37 12.55
C THR A 321 19.46 0.02 11.07
N VAL A 322 20.51 0.66 10.59
CA VAL A 322 20.73 1.02 9.20
C VAL A 322 21.91 0.18 8.71
N HIS A 323 21.66 -0.80 7.85
CA HIS A 323 22.63 -1.87 7.55
C HIS A 323 23.87 -1.43 6.75
N SER A 324 23.97 -0.15 6.38
CA SER A 324 25.20 0.39 5.79
C SER A 324 26.20 0.91 6.82
N THR A 325 26.03 0.69 8.14
CA THR A 325 26.83 1.42 9.15
C THR A 325 28.15 0.79 9.59
N ASP A 326 28.27 -0.54 9.62
CA ASP A 326 29.39 -1.17 10.33
C ASP A 326 30.43 -1.80 9.38
N ASP A 327 30.00 -2.58 8.38
CA ASP A 327 30.92 -3.23 7.41
C ASP A 327 30.97 -2.55 6.03
N ALA A 328 30.15 -1.52 5.80
CA ALA A 328 30.14 -0.81 4.52
C ALA A 328 31.28 0.23 4.46
N PRO A 329 31.79 0.52 3.24
CA PRO A 329 32.71 1.64 3.02
C PRO A 329 32.17 2.93 3.65
N GLU A 330 33.05 3.78 4.17
CA GLU A 330 32.65 5.03 4.84
C GLU A 330 31.74 5.90 3.96
N ALA A 331 32.00 5.92 2.64
CA ALA A 331 31.18 6.61 1.66
C ALA A 331 29.75 6.08 1.53
N GLU A 332 29.43 4.88 2.00
CA GLU A 332 28.11 4.26 1.94
C GLU A 332 27.34 4.33 3.27
N ARG A 333 28.01 4.75 4.34
CA ARG A 333 27.42 4.85 5.69
C ARG A 333 26.39 5.97 5.73
N ALA A 334 25.19 5.63 6.22
CA ALA A 334 24.10 6.57 6.43
C ALA A 334 23.75 6.65 7.93
N ASP A 335 23.53 7.87 8.41
CA ASP A 335 22.96 8.15 9.73
C ASP A 335 21.45 7.90 9.78
N GLY A 336 20.80 7.85 8.62
CA GLY A 336 19.36 7.65 8.50
C GLY A 336 18.84 7.79 7.07
N TYR A 337 17.52 7.75 6.96
CA TYR A 337 16.79 7.88 5.70
C TYR A 337 15.75 9.00 5.82
N ILE A 338 15.65 9.84 4.79
CA ILE A 338 14.59 10.83 4.67
C ILE A 338 13.41 10.16 3.99
N GLY A 339 12.33 9.94 4.75
CA GLY A 339 11.13 9.27 4.29
C GLY A 339 10.10 10.20 3.69
N LEU A 340 9.14 9.59 3.01
CA LEU A 340 8.12 10.25 2.21
C LEU A 340 7.18 11.16 3.01
N SER A 341 6.86 10.80 4.27
CA SER A 341 5.94 11.60 5.11
C SER A 341 6.46 13.03 5.33
N MET A 342 7.77 13.17 5.51
CA MET A 342 8.41 14.47 5.72
C MET A 342 8.55 15.24 4.40
N LEU A 343 8.87 14.53 3.30
CA LEU A 343 8.98 15.11 1.96
C LEU A 343 7.63 15.60 1.43
N GLY A 344 6.52 15.00 1.88
CA GLY A 344 5.16 15.36 1.45
C GLY A 344 4.73 16.78 1.81
N SER A 345 5.44 17.48 2.69
CA SER A 345 5.22 18.90 2.98
C SER A 345 5.74 19.85 1.89
N PHE A 346 6.40 19.32 0.85
CA PHE A 346 7.07 20.09 -0.20
C PHE A 346 6.72 19.57 -1.59
N ALA A 347 6.83 20.44 -2.59
CA ALA A 347 7.17 20.03 -3.95
C ALA A 347 8.69 19.76 -3.97
N MET A 348 9.06 18.47 -3.96
CA MET A 348 10.45 18.05 -4.04
C MET A 348 10.87 17.92 -5.50
N THR A 349 12.03 18.45 -5.84
CA THR A 349 12.72 18.16 -7.11
C THR A 349 14.05 17.48 -6.84
N LEU A 350 14.31 16.33 -7.44
CA LEU A 350 15.62 15.68 -7.49
C LEU A 350 16.17 15.78 -8.91
N ASP A 351 17.21 16.58 -9.10
CA ASP A 351 17.91 16.69 -10.38
C ASP A 351 19.20 15.86 -10.32
N TYR A 352 19.16 14.64 -10.86
CA TYR A 352 20.30 13.72 -10.83
C TYR A 352 21.48 14.21 -11.66
N LYS A 353 21.22 14.89 -12.79
CA LYS A 353 22.28 15.48 -13.61
C LYS A 353 22.98 16.64 -12.90
N ALA A 354 22.21 17.53 -12.26
CA ALA A 354 22.76 18.65 -11.50
C ALA A 354 23.23 18.27 -10.09
N LYS A 355 22.90 17.06 -9.61
CA LYS A 355 23.16 16.58 -8.25
C LYS A 355 22.64 17.54 -7.18
N ALA A 356 21.43 18.04 -7.40
CA ALA A 356 20.79 19.02 -6.54
C ALA A 356 19.35 18.62 -6.22
N MET A 357 18.98 18.76 -4.95
CA MET A 357 17.60 18.63 -4.50
C MET A 357 17.03 20.02 -4.20
N THR A 358 15.82 20.29 -4.66
CA THR A 358 15.06 21.49 -4.29
C THR A 358 13.85 21.08 -3.47
N LEU A 359 13.64 21.76 -2.34
CA LEU A 359 12.43 21.69 -1.54
C LEU A 359 11.68 23.01 -1.68
N ASP A 360 10.46 22.95 -2.22
CA ASP A 360 9.60 24.11 -2.45
C ASP A 360 8.31 23.96 -1.64
N ARG A 361 8.09 24.86 -0.67
CA ARG A 361 6.86 24.93 0.12
C ARG A 361 5.96 26.10 -0.25
N SER A 362 6.18 26.72 -1.41
CA SER A 362 5.39 27.84 -1.89
C SER A 362 3.90 27.50 -1.85
N GLU A 363 3.08 28.49 -1.49
CA GLU A 363 1.64 28.33 -1.44
C GLU A 363 1.10 27.91 -2.80
N ILE A 364 0.23 26.89 -2.79
CA ILE A 364 -0.51 26.48 -3.99
C ILE A 364 -1.63 27.50 -4.17
N ARG A 365 -1.46 28.44 -5.10
CA ARG A 365 -2.54 29.32 -5.54
C ARG A 365 -3.45 28.53 -6.48
N ASP A 366 -4.73 28.44 -6.13
CA ASP A 366 -5.76 27.88 -7.00
C ASP A 366 -6.08 28.89 -8.12
N ASP A 367 -5.42 28.77 -9.27
CA ASP A 367 -5.71 29.61 -10.44
C ASP A 367 -7.14 29.37 -11.00
N ALA A 368 -7.84 28.34 -10.51
CA ALA A 368 -9.25 28.09 -10.81
C ALA A 368 -10.18 29.20 -10.28
N ALA A 369 -9.79 29.94 -9.23
CA ALA A 369 -10.57 31.08 -8.73
C ALA A 369 -10.33 32.38 -9.53
N ALA A 370 -9.23 32.47 -10.29
CA ALA A 370 -8.90 33.63 -11.12
C ALA A 370 -9.56 33.58 -12.52
N ALA A 371 -9.96 32.40 -12.99
CA ALA A 371 -10.63 32.21 -14.28
C ALA A 371 -12.16 32.43 -14.24
N ALA A 372 -12.74 32.74 -13.08
CA ALA A 372 -14.17 32.98 -12.90
C ALA A 372 -14.50 34.47 -12.73
N LYS A 373 -14.15 35.29 -13.73
CA LYS A 373 -14.85 36.56 -14.00
C LYS A 373 -14.94 36.78 -15.51
N PRO A 374 -16.13 36.73 -16.13
CA PRO A 374 -16.30 37.24 -17.47
C PRO A 374 -16.43 38.76 -17.37
N ASP A 375 -15.34 39.50 -17.61
CA ASP A 375 -15.46 40.92 -17.88
C ASP A 375 -15.46 41.12 -19.40
N ALA A 376 -16.67 41.18 -19.94
CA ALA A 376 -16.91 41.62 -21.29
C ALA A 376 -16.67 43.13 -21.35
N SER A 377 -15.49 43.56 -21.80
CA SER A 377 -15.39 44.60 -22.84
C SER A 377 -13.94 44.93 -23.20
N LYS A 378 -13.76 45.15 -24.50
CA LYS A 378 -12.71 45.92 -25.20
C LYS A 378 -11.71 45.08 -26.01
N SER A 379 -12.13 44.93 -27.27
CA SER A 379 -11.31 44.79 -28.46
C SER A 379 -10.18 45.83 -28.54
N GLY A 380 -9.01 45.40 -28.99
CA GLY A 380 -8.08 46.27 -29.72
C GLY A 380 -6.60 46.00 -29.45
N GLY A 381 -5.87 45.63 -30.51
CA GLY A 381 -4.44 45.92 -30.63
C GLY A 381 -3.50 44.72 -30.61
N LYS A 382 -3.12 44.24 -31.79
CA LYS A 382 -1.91 43.44 -32.02
C LYS A 382 -0.67 44.21 -31.53
N LYS A 383 0.20 43.55 -30.76
CA LYS A 383 1.64 43.75 -30.81
C LYS A 383 2.34 42.41 -30.58
N GLU A 384 3.05 41.98 -31.61
CA GLU A 384 4.05 40.93 -31.56
C GLU A 384 5.11 41.31 -30.52
N ALA A 385 5.39 40.38 -29.60
CA ALA A 385 6.55 40.43 -28.73
C ALA A 385 7.37 39.17 -28.98
N GLU A 386 8.65 39.40 -29.22
CA GLU A 386 9.65 38.51 -29.79
C GLU A 386 9.78 37.18 -29.03
N ALA A 387 9.75 36.09 -29.78
CA ALA A 387 10.14 34.77 -29.31
C ALA A 387 11.66 34.74 -29.05
N SER A 388 12.05 34.78 -27.77
CA SER A 388 13.39 34.32 -27.37
C SER A 388 13.49 32.80 -27.57
N PRO A 389 14.64 32.28 -28.04
CA PRO A 389 14.77 30.90 -28.47
C PRO A 389 14.92 29.99 -27.24
N VAL A 390 13.82 29.42 -26.76
CA VAL A 390 13.88 28.33 -25.79
C VAL A 390 14.27 27.04 -26.54
N PRO A 391 15.40 26.40 -26.21
CA PRO A 391 15.77 25.10 -26.78
C PRO A 391 14.68 24.07 -26.46
N ARG A 392 14.33 23.21 -27.43
CA ARG A 392 13.32 22.14 -27.32
C ARG A 392 13.21 21.59 -25.89
N VAL A 393 12.08 21.89 -25.25
CA VAL A 393 11.69 21.36 -23.95
C VAL A 393 11.57 19.85 -24.06
N LEU A 394 12.40 19.11 -23.33
CA LEU A 394 12.08 17.74 -22.94
C LEU A 394 10.79 17.85 -22.12
N ALA A 395 9.66 17.39 -22.66
CA ALA A 395 8.38 17.49 -21.99
C ALA A 395 8.44 16.79 -20.62
N ASP A 396 7.88 17.42 -19.59
CA ASP A 396 7.69 16.76 -18.30
C ASP A 396 6.58 15.71 -18.45
N TYR A 397 6.86 14.45 -18.08
CA TYR A 397 5.87 13.37 -18.14
C TYR A 397 5.25 13.18 -16.77
N GLU A 398 3.93 13.41 -16.68
CA GLU A 398 3.17 13.12 -15.46
C GLU A 398 2.88 11.62 -15.37
N ILE A 399 3.23 11.05 -14.24
CA ILE A 399 3.13 9.62 -13.97
C ILE A 399 1.97 9.41 -12.98
N PRO A 400 0.91 8.69 -13.38
CA PRO A 400 -0.13 8.30 -12.43
C PRO A 400 0.46 7.46 -11.31
N ILE A 401 0.24 7.88 -10.07
CA ILE A 401 0.68 7.16 -8.88
C ILE A 401 -0.50 6.79 -8.00
N ARG A 402 -0.31 5.76 -7.18
CA ARG A 402 -1.18 5.40 -6.06
C ARG A 402 -0.36 5.33 -4.79
N SER A 403 -0.93 5.78 -3.67
CA SER A 403 -0.34 5.59 -2.35
C SER A 403 -0.64 4.18 -1.87
N THR A 404 0.34 3.47 -1.33
CA THR A 404 0.11 2.25 -0.55
C THR A 404 -0.55 2.58 0.79
N SER A 405 -1.03 1.58 1.53
CA SER A 405 -1.51 1.72 2.91
C SER A 405 -0.46 2.29 3.87
N GLY A 406 0.83 2.15 3.54
CA GLY A 406 1.95 2.76 4.27
C GLY A 406 2.32 4.17 3.78
N GLY A 407 1.65 4.69 2.75
CA GLY A 407 1.89 6.01 2.17
C GLY A 407 2.88 6.05 1.00
N LEU A 408 3.64 4.97 0.75
CA LEU A 408 4.61 4.91 -0.35
C LEU A 408 3.95 5.10 -1.72
N ALA A 409 4.61 5.78 -2.65
CA ALA A 409 4.13 5.95 -4.01
C ALA A 409 4.37 4.68 -4.84
N SER A 410 3.37 4.26 -5.60
CA SER A 410 3.41 3.11 -6.50
C SER A 410 2.96 3.55 -7.89
N ALA A 411 3.66 3.08 -8.92
CA ALA A 411 3.36 3.39 -10.32
C ALA A 411 3.18 2.11 -11.13
N GLU A 412 2.27 2.17 -12.10
CA GLU A 412 2.11 1.12 -13.11
C GLU A 412 3.34 1.06 -14.00
N THR A 413 3.88 -0.15 -14.14
CA THR A 413 5.15 -0.44 -14.83
C THR A 413 4.94 -1.63 -15.76
N ASN A 414 5.27 -1.44 -17.03
CA ASN A 414 5.11 -2.47 -18.05
C ASN A 414 6.43 -3.21 -18.26
N LEU A 415 6.35 -4.53 -18.21
CA LEU A 415 7.44 -5.45 -18.51
C LEU A 415 7.26 -6.05 -19.92
N PRO A 416 8.34 -6.54 -20.55
CA PRO A 416 8.26 -7.15 -21.87
C PRO A 416 7.34 -8.39 -21.84
N GLY A 417 6.52 -8.57 -22.86
CA GLY A 417 5.68 -9.76 -23.01
C GLY A 417 4.43 -9.82 -22.12
N LEU A 418 4.15 -8.75 -21.36
CA LEU A 418 2.90 -8.63 -20.58
C LEU A 418 1.94 -7.62 -21.23
N ASP A 419 0.66 -7.98 -21.27
CA ASP A 419 -0.41 -7.15 -21.82
C ASP A 419 -1.04 -6.20 -20.77
N HIS A 420 -0.67 -6.37 -19.50
CA HIS A 420 -1.12 -5.55 -18.38
C HIS A 420 0.07 -4.98 -17.59
N PRO A 421 -0.09 -3.80 -16.97
CA PRO A 421 0.95 -3.24 -16.11
C PRO A 421 1.03 -3.98 -14.77
N LEU A 422 2.20 -3.90 -14.15
CA LEU A 422 2.45 -4.34 -12.78
C LEU A 422 2.68 -3.13 -11.87
N ASN A 423 2.35 -3.24 -10.59
CA ASN A 423 2.52 -2.14 -9.62
C ASN A 423 3.91 -2.16 -8.98
N PHE A 424 4.67 -1.07 -9.11
CA PHE A 424 6.02 -0.94 -8.56
C PHE A 424 6.09 0.24 -7.59
N ILE A 425 6.62 0.01 -6.39
CA ILE A 425 6.94 1.11 -5.46
C ILE A 425 8.06 1.96 -6.06
N ILE A 426 7.93 3.28 -5.96
CA ILE A 426 8.99 4.22 -6.35
C ILE A 426 9.94 4.41 -5.17
N ASP A 427 11.19 3.98 -5.32
CA ASP A 427 12.17 3.95 -4.23
C ASP A 427 13.50 4.56 -4.69
N THR A 428 13.72 5.82 -4.34
CA THR A 428 15.00 6.51 -4.57
C THR A 428 16.14 5.98 -3.70
N GLY A 429 15.82 5.26 -2.61
CA GLY A 429 16.78 4.62 -1.70
C GLY A 429 17.22 3.23 -2.15
N ALA A 430 16.52 2.60 -3.10
CA ALA A 430 16.94 1.35 -3.73
C ALA A 430 18.00 1.60 -4.80
N THR A 431 19.09 0.84 -4.79
CA THR A 431 20.15 0.94 -5.81
C THR A 431 19.71 0.40 -7.17
N ILE A 432 18.89 -0.65 -7.16
CA ILE A 432 18.44 -1.39 -8.35
C ILE A 432 16.97 -1.76 -8.20
N SER A 433 16.29 -1.84 -9.33
CA SER A 433 14.91 -2.28 -9.42
C SER A 433 14.77 -3.74 -9.01
N VAL A 434 13.61 -4.08 -8.44
CA VAL A 434 13.28 -5.40 -7.87
C VAL A 434 11.97 -5.87 -8.48
N ILE A 435 11.83 -7.17 -8.69
CA ILE A 435 10.59 -7.86 -9.01
C ILE A 435 10.34 -8.99 -8.00
N SER A 436 9.09 -9.21 -7.61
CA SER A 436 8.76 -10.24 -6.62
C SER A 436 8.84 -11.64 -7.22
N LYS A 437 9.31 -12.60 -6.41
CA LYS A 437 9.29 -14.04 -6.75
C LYS A 437 7.90 -14.50 -7.23
N SER A 438 6.83 -14.01 -6.58
CA SER A 438 5.44 -14.31 -6.93
C SER A 438 5.02 -13.72 -8.28
N ALA A 439 5.46 -12.51 -8.61
CA ALA A 439 5.17 -11.88 -9.90
C ALA A 439 5.88 -12.61 -11.04
N VAL A 440 7.14 -13.04 -10.83
CA VAL A 440 7.88 -13.85 -11.82
C VAL A 440 7.10 -15.11 -12.16
N LYS A 441 6.66 -15.86 -11.14
CA LYS A 441 5.92 -17.11 -11.32
C LYS A 441 4.55 -16.93 -11.98
N ARG A 442 3.76 -15.97 -11.51
CA ARG A 442 2.39 -15.77 -12.01
C ARG A 442 2.36 -15.25 -13.44
N ASN A 443 3.37 -14.48 -13.84
CA ASN A 443 3.45 -13.90 -15.17
C ASN A 443 4.38 -14.70 -16.11
N SER A 444 4.80 -15.92 -15.72
CA SER A 444 5.65 -16.81 -16.52
C SER A 444 6.94 -16.15 -17.02
N LEU A 445 7.60 -15.37 -16.15
CA LEU A 445 8.79 -14.58 -16.49
C LEU A 445 10.11 -15.34 -16.28
N GLU A 446 10.07 -16.62 -15.91
CA GLU A 446 11.26 -17.44 -15.63
C GLU A 446 12.21 -17.54 -16.81
N GLY A 447 11.68 -17.52 -18.04
CA GLY A 447 12.49 -17.53 -19.26
C GLY A 447 13.37 -16.28 -19.44
N MET A 448 13.17 -15.22 -18.65
CA MET A 448 13.97 -14.00 -18.67
C MET A 448 15.06 -13.97 -17.60
N LYS A 449 15.23 -15.03 -16.79
CA LYS A 449 16.26 -15.10 -15.76
C LYS A 449 17.67 -15.08 -16.38
N LEU A 450 18.56 -14.28 -15.79
CA LEU A 450 19.98 -14.28 -16.13
C LEU A 450 20.65 -15.51 -15.52
N THR A 451 21.25 -16.37 -16.35
CA THR A 451 21.91 -17.60 -15.89
C THR A 451 23.34 -17.32 -15.45
N GLY A 452 23.73 -17.85 -14.29
CA GLY A 452 25.12 -17.77 -13.79
C GLY A 452 25.49 -16.46 -13.08
N GLU A 453 24.56 -15.52 -12.96
CA GLU A 453 24.72 -14.29 -12.16
C GLU A 453 23.87 -14.38 -10.90
N THR A 454 24.48 -14.25 -9.73
CA THR A 454 23.77 -14.07 -8.46
C THR A 454 24.30 -12.85 -7.72
N PHE A 455 23.44 -12.25 -6.91
CA PHE A 455 23.69 -10.97 -6.27
C PHE A 455 23.55 -11.09 -4.76
N ARG A 456 24.41 -10.36 -4.05
CA ARG A 456 24.25 -10.10 -2.62
C ARG A 456 23.41 -8.85 -2.45
N VAL A 457 22.30 -8.95 -1.72
CA VAL A 457 21.38 -7.84 -1.47
C VAL A 457 21.41 -7.46 -0.01
N ILE A 458 21.64 -6.17 0.26
CA ILE A 458 21.60 -5.59 1.61
C ILE A 458 20.34 -4.73 1.68
N GLY A 459 19.36 -5.17 2.46
CA GLY A 459 18.07 -4.51 2.61
C GLY A 459 17.81 -4.02 4.03
N ALA A 460 16.58 -3.61 4.28
CA ALA A 460 16.15 -3.10 5.58
C ALA A 460 16.01 -4.21 6.65
N ALA A 461 15.92 -5.49 6.25
CA ALA A 461 15.82 -6.64 7.15
C ALA A 461 17.14 -7.42 7.32
N GLY A 462 18.23 -6.99 6.70
CA GLY A 462 19.51 -7.69 6.70
C GLY A 462 20.06 -7.96 5.30
N ILE A 463 20.57 -9.18 5.08
CA ILE A 463 21.30 -9.59 3.88
C ILE A 463 20.64 -10.82 3.27
N GLU A 464 20.43 -10.81 1.95
CA GLU A 464 20.04 -11.98 1.14
C GLU A 464 21.19 -12.29 0.18
N GLU A 465 21.74 -13.51 0.27
CA GLU A 465 22.79 -14.00 -0.62
C GLU A 465 22.18 -14.77 -1.79
N GLY A 466 22.85 -14.73 -2.94
CA GLY A 466 22.48 -15.58 -4.07
C GLY A 466 21.21 -15.14 -4.82
N ALA A 467 20.79 -13.88 -4.69
CA ALA A 467 19.60 -13.36 -5.37
C ALA A 467 19.77 -13.44 -6.89
N GLU A 468 18.80 -14.00 -7.59
CA GLU A 468 18.77 -14.05 -9.06
C GLU A 468 18.27 -12.72 -9.64
N ALA A 469 18.40 -12.54 -10.96
CA ALA A 469 17.90 -11.35 -11.66
C ALA A 469 17.21 -11.72 -12.97
N LEU A 470 16.25 -10.88 -13.39
CA LEU A 470 15.71 -10.88 -14.75
C LEU A 470 16.50 -9.93 -15.65
N GLY A 471 16.76 -10.36 -16.88
CA GLY A 471 17.18 -9.52 -17.99
C GLY A 471 15.96 -8.99 -18.74
N LEU A 472 15.67 -7.71 -18.59
CA LEU A 472 14.51 -7.07 -19.20
C LEU A 472 14.96 -6.31 -20.45
N SER A 473 14.43 -6.68 -21.62
CA SER A 473 14.69 -5.94 -22.86
C SER A 473 14.25 -4.48 -22.73
N THR A 474 13.15 -4.24 -22.02
CA THR A 474 12.59 -2.91 -21.74
C THR A 474 11.93 -2.86 -20.36
N LEU A 475 12.10 -1.74 -19.65
CA LEU A 475 11.30 -1.38 -18.48
C LEU A 475 10.58 -0.05 -18.78
N THR A 476 9.25 -0.01 -18.69
CA THR A 476 8.46 1.15 -19.14
C THR A 476 7.53 1.67 -18.06
N VAL A 477 7.56 2.99 -17.81
CA VAL A 477 6.65 3.68 -16.88
C VAL A 477 6.00 4.86 -17.62
N SER A 478 4.67 4.84 -17.80
CA SER A 478 3.93 5.88 -18.55
C SER A 478 4.57 6.27 -19.90
N GLY A 479 4.99 5.27 -20.69
CA GLY A 479 5.62 5.47 -22.00
C GLY A 479 7.11 5.81 -21.98
N LEU A 480 7.70 6.13 -20.81
CA LEU A 480 9.13 6.29 -20.63
C LEU A 480 9.81 4.94 -20.57
N ARG A 481 10.67 4.64 -21.54
CA ARG A 481 11.25 3.31 -21.75
C ARG A 481 12.75 3.34 -21.54
N LYS A 482 13.24 2.47 -20.65
CA LYS A 482 14.67 2.16 -20.48
C LYS A 482 14.97 0.79 -21.08
N MET A 483 15.87 0.76 -22.06
CA MET A 483 16.31 -0.49 -22.70
C MET A 483 17.33 -1.23 -21.81
N ASN A 484 17.43 -2.55 -21.97
CA ASN A 484 18.46 -3.39 -21.34
C ASN A 484 18.53 -3.21 -19.82
N SER A 485 17.37 -3.32 -19.17
CA SER A 485 17.25 -3.18 -17.72
C SER A 485 17.44 -4.53 -17.01
N ARG A 486 17.73 -4.47 -15.71
CA ARG A 486 17.80 -5.64 -14.84
C ARG A 486 16.86 -5.43 -13.66
N ALA A 487 16.25 -6.51 -13.18
CA ALA A 487 15.48 -6.48 -11.94
C ALA A 487 15.86 -7.66 -11.06
N LEU A 488 16.23 -7.41 -9.81
CA LEU A 488 16.53 -8.48 -8.85
C LEU A 488 15.25 -9.20 -8.44
N ILE A 489 15.31 -10.52 -8.29
CA ILE A 489 14.17 -11.35 -7.90
C ILE A 489 14.21 -11.55 -6.39
N LEU A 490 13.36 -10.83 -5.66
CA LEU A 490 13.31 -10.88 -4.19
C LEU A 490 11.94 -11.27 -3.67
N ASP A 491 11.89 -11.65 -2.40
CA ASP A 491 10.61 -11.84 -1.72
C ASP A 491 10.04 -10.48 -1.26
N LEU A 492 8.82 -10.17 -1.70
CA LEU A 492 8.10 -8.96 -1.33
C LEU A 492 6.88 -9.25 -0.42
N GLU A 493 6.75 -10.44 0.15
CA GLU A 493 5.63 -10.81 1.03
C GLU A 493 5.48 -9.81 2.19
N ALA A 494 6.57 -9.49 2.89
CA ALA A 494 6.55 -8.54 4.01
C ALA A 494 6.06 -7.13 3.61
N VAL A 495 6.35 -6.69 2.38
CA VAL A 495 5.83 -5.44 1.84
C VAL A 495 4.34 -5.58 1.52
N ASN A 496 3.95 -6.68 0.88
CA ASN A 496 2.58 -6.94 0.48
C ASN A 496 1.60 -7.16 1.63
N GLU A 497 2.08 -7.63 2.79
CA GLU A 497 1.32 -7.69 4.03
C GLU A 497 0.82 -6.32 4.52
N THR A 498 1.49 -5.23 4.11
CA THR A 498 1.24 -3.89 4.63
C THR A 498 0.90 -2.86 3.56
N SER A 499 1.11 -3.16 2.27
CA SER A 499 0.88 -2.23 1.16
C SER A 499 -0.61 -2.00 0.85
N GLY A 500 -1.47 -2.96 1.20
CA GLY A 500 -2.93 -2.88 0.98
C GLY A 500 -3.40 -3.27 -0.43
N PHE A 501 -2.48 -3.33 -1.39
CA PHE A 501 -2.65 -3.96 -2.70
C PHE A 501 -1.30 -4.45 -3.20
N GLU A 502 -1.31 -5.44 -4.09
CA GLU A 502 -0.09 -6.11 -4.51
C GLU A 502 0.91 -5.19 -5.19
N GLN A 503 2.11 -5.15 -4.61
CA GLN A 503 3.33 -4.61 -5.17
C GLN A 503 4.11 -5.76 -5.80
N HIS A 504 4.26 -5.67 -7.11
CA HIS A 504 4.96 -6.65 -7.92
C HIS A 504 6.46 -6.37 -7.98
N GLY A 505 6.87 -5.13 -7.67
CA GLY A 505 8.27 -4.73 -7.72
C GLY A 505 8.56 -3.42 -7.02
N ILE A 506 9.82 -3.02 -7.12
CA ILE A 506 10.36 -1.73 -6.69
C ILE A 506 11.11 -1.14 -7.87
N LEU A 507 10.83 0.11 -8.19
CA LEU A 507 11.54 0.89 -9.19
C LEU A 507 12.68 1.64 -8.50
N GLY A 508 13.91 1.19 -8.75
CA GLY A 508 15.10 1.67 -8.05
C GLY A 508 15.90 2.74 -8.81
N GLY A 509 17.00 3.15 -8.20
CA GLY A 509 17.93 4.15 -8.70
C GLY A 509 18.53 3.84 -10.08
N ASP A 510 18.65 2.57 -10.46
CA ASP A 510 19.11 2.19 -11.81
C ASP A 510 18.17 2.70 -12.92
N TYR A 511 16.88 2.90 -12.61
CA TYR A 511 15.91 3.53 -13.50
C TYR A 511 15.77 5.01 -13.17
N LEU A 512 15.50 5.34 -11.90
CA LEU A 512 15.13 6.69 -11.44
C LEU A 512 16.24 7.74 -11.66
N SER A 513 17.53 7.36 -11.56
CA SER A 513 18.65 8.29 -11.74
C SER A 513 18.82 8.85 -13.16
N ASN A 514 18.01 8.37 -14.11
CA ASN A 514 18.01 8.86 -15.49
C ASN A 514 17.11 10.08 -15.71
N PHE A 515 16.48 10.58 -14.64
CA PHE A 515 15.46 11.61 -14.70
C PHE A 515 15.76 12.76 -13.75
N LYS A 516 15.22 13.93 -14.09
CA LYS A 516 14.81 14.91 -13.09
C LYS A 516 13.45 14.45 -12.56
N ILE A 517 13.35 14.31 -11.25
CA ILE A 517 12.15 13.81 -10.58
C ILE A 517 11.49 14.99 -9.87
N VAL A 518 10.21 15.21 -10.12
CA VAL A 518 9.40 16.13 -9.32
C VAL A 518 8.33 15.32 -8.60
N LEU A 519 8.27 15.44 -7.28
CA LEU A 519 7.25 14.84 -6.44
C LEU A 519 6.58 15.95 -5.62
N ASP A 520 5.33 16.25 -5.92
CA ASP A 520 4.50 17.17 -5.16
C ASP A 520 3.24 16.45 -4.66
N LEU A 521 3.34 15.87 -3.46
CA LEU A 521 2.22 15.14 -2.85
C LEU A 521 1.06 16.05 -2.44
N ARG A 522 1.28 17.36 -2.33
CA ARG A 522 0.24 18.36 -2.05
C ARG A 522 -0.69 18.52 -3.25
N ARG A 523 -0.15 18.40 -4.47
CA ARG A 523 -0.90 18.38 -5.74
C ARG A 523 -1.14 16.98 -6.29
N TYR A 524 -0.62 15.96 -5.59
CA TYR A 524 -0.59 14.57 -6.05
C TYR A 524 0.06 14.39 -7.44
N GLN A 525 1.14 15.12 -7.68
CA GLN A 525 1.87 15.09 -8.94
C GLN A 525 3.19 14.35 -8.78
N PHE A 526 3.46 13.41 -9.68
CA PHE A 526 4.77 12.81 -9.87
C PHE A 526 5.18 12.99 -11.32
N LYS A 527 6.30 13.67 -11.57
CA LYS A 527 6.78 13.96 -12.92
C LYS A 527 8.20 13.46 -13.11
N LEU A 528 8.44 12.92 -14.30
CA LEU A 528 9.76 12.48 -14.73
C LEU A 528 10.14 13.23 -16.00
N THR A 529 11.27 13.94 -15.95
CA THR A 529 11.87 14.59 -17.11
C THR A 529 13.13 13.81 -17.50
N PRO A 530 13.20 13.16 -18.67
CA PRO A 530 14.38 12.41 -19.09
C PRO A 530 15.63 13.30 -19.10
N GLN A 531 16.73 12.84 -18.49
CA GLN A 531 18.02 13.53 -18.50
C GLN A 531 19.16 12.71 -19.12
N ASN A 532 18.91 11.43 -19.40
CA ASN A 532 19.86 10.49 -19.97
C ASN A 532 19.35 9.93 -21.31
N PRO A 533 20.19 9.86 -22.37
CA PRO A 533 19.82 9.22 -23.65
C PRO A 533 19.43 7.74 -23.54
N ALA A 534 19.70 7.07 -22.41
CA ALA A 534 19.21 5.72 -22.12
C ALA A 534 17.67 5.62 -22.05
N ILE A 535 16.98 6.75 -21.91
CA ILE A 535 15.52 6.83 -21.90
C ILE A 535 15.02 7.20 -23.29
N SER A 536 14.12 6.38 -23.81
CA SER A 536 13.34 6.66 -25.01
C SER A 536 11.88 6.89 -24.63
N VAL A 537 11.19 7.70 -25.44
CA VAL A 537 9.75 7.94 -25.29
C VAL A 537 9.05 7.04 -26.29
N ALA A 538 8.18 6.15 -25.83
CA ALA A 538 7.32 5.39 -26.71
C ALA A 538 6.37 6.36 -27.43
N THR A 539 6.50 6.51 -28.76
CA THR A 539 5.50 7.21 -29.55
C THR A 539 4.20 6.42 -29.43
N GLU A 540 3.15 7.03 -28.88
CA GLU A 540 1.81 6.44 -28.94
C GLU A 540 1.54 6.04 -30.39
N LYS A 541 1.31 4.74 -30.63
CA LYS A 541 0.65 4.32 -31.85
C LYS A 541 -0.73 4.97 -31.77
N LYS A 542 -0.95 6.02 -32.55
CA LYS A 542 -2.30 6.49 -32.88
C LYS A 542 -3.06 5.28 -33.41
N SER A 543 -3.95 4.74 -32.59
CA SER A 543 -4.95 3.75 -33.00
C SER A 543 -6.00 4.45 -33.84
#